data_AF-A0A523PRW2-F1
#
_entry.id   AF-A0A523PRW2-F1
#
_cell.length_a   1.000
_cell.length_b   1.000
_cell.length_c   1.000
_cell.angle_alpha   90.00
_cell.angle_beta   90.00
_cell.angle_gamma   90.00
#
_symmetry.space_group_name_H-M   'P 1'
#
loop_
_entity.id
_entity.type
_entity.pdbx_description
1 polymer ?
#
loop_
_entity_poly.entity_id
_entity_poly.type
_entity_poly.pdbx_seq_one_letter_code
_entity_poly.pdbx_strand_id
1 'polypeptide(L)' 'MARACSVHFVMKRERLTVALNGATLIEAALLPGAPAKGPIGLQRHSDPTQDGHVCVEGL' A
#
# COMPACT_ATOMS: atom_id res chain seq x y z
N MET A 1 -20.61 -13.66 -0.15
CA MET A 1 -19.41 -13.28 0.62
C MET A 1 -18.37 -12.77 -0.37
N ALA A 2 -17.89 -11.53 -0.21
CA ALA A 2 -16.83 -11.00 -1.07
C ALA A 2 -15.51 -11.72 -0.76
N ARG A 3 -14.73 -12.04 -1.81
CA ARG A 3 -13.41 -12.65 -1.67
C ARG A 3 -12.44 -11.61 -1.08
N ALA A 4 -11.67 -12.00 -0.07
CA ALA A 4 -10.62 -11.15 0.47
C ALA A 4 -9.61 -10.79 -0.63
N CYS A 5 -9.27 -9.51 -0.71
CA CYS A 5 -8.29 -8.97 -1.62
C CYS A 5 -7.07 -8.54 -0.81
N SER A 6 -5.86 -8.86 -1.26
CA SER A 6 -4.63 -8.43 -0.60
C SER A 6 -3.93 -7.37 -1.43
N VAL A 7 -3.33 -6.40 -0.74
CA VAL A 7 -2.47 -5.38 -1.36
C VAL A 7 -1.16 -5.32 -0.59
N HIS A 8 -0.06 -5.23 -1.32
CA HIS A 8 1.28 -5.10 -0.75
C HIS A 8 1.97 -3.87 -1.33
N PHE A 9 2.47 -3.01 -0.46
CA PHE A 9 3.20 -1.80 -0.81
C PHE A 9 4.65 -1.95 -0.36
N VAL A 10 5.59 -1.72 -1.27
CA VAL A 10 7.02 -1.71 -0.96
C VAL A 10 7.56 -0.32 -1.24
N MET A 11 8.05 0.34 -0.19
CA MET A 11 8.71 1.65 -0.29
C MET A 11 10.23 1.46 -0.23
N LYS A 12 10.94 1.97 -1.24
CA LYS A 12 12.41 2.06 -1.24
C LYS A 12 12.81 3.48 -1.65
N ARG A 13 13.24 4.28 -0.68
CA ARG A 13 13.45 5.73 -0.86
C ARG A 13 12.16 6.37 -1.40
N GLU A 14 12.22 7.05 -2.53
CA GLU A 14 11.12 7.70 -3.23
C GLU A 14 10.43 6.79 -4.27
N ARG A 15 10.65 5.47 -4.21
CA ARG A 15 10.06 4.51 -5.16
C ARG A 15 9.05 3.60 -4.49
N LEU A 16 7.91 3.42 -5.16
CA LEU A 16 6.81 2.55 -4.74
C LEU A 16 6.65 1.38 -5.72
N THR A 17 6.49 0.18 -5.15
CA THR A 17 5.95 -0.98 -5.85
C THR A 17 4.63 -1.39 -5.20
N VAL A 18 3.62 -1.72 -6.02
CA VAL A 18 2.30 -2.17 -5.57
C VAL A 18 1.98 -3.53 -6.18
N ALA A 19 1.63 -4.50 -5.35
CA ALA A 19 1.10 -5.78 -5.78
C ALA A 19 -0.34 -5.97 -5.29
N LEU A 20 -1.23 -6.43 -6.18
CA LEU A 20 -2.62 -6.77 -5.87
C LEU A 20 -2.78 -8.28 -6.02
N ASN A 21 -3.25 -8.94 -4.96
CA ASN A 21 -3.44 -10.39 -4.95
C ASN A 21 -2.18 -11.17 -5.40
N GLY A 22 -0.99 -10.66 -5.05
CA GLY A 22 0.31 -11.25 -5.40
C GLY A 22 0.84 -10.90 -6.80
N ALA A 23 0.07 -10.20 -7.63
CA ALA A 23 0.52 -9.73 -8.94
C ALA A 23 1.02 -8.27 -8.85
N THR A 24 2.27 -8.02 -9.24
CA THR A 24 2.81 -6.65 -9.34
C THR A 24 2.05 -5.87 -10.41
N LEU A 25 1.42 -4.77 -10.01
CA LEU A 25 0.71 -3.86 -10.92
C LEU A 25 1.50 -2.58 -11.19
N ILE A 26 2.22 -2.10 -10.18
CA ILE A 26 3.06 -0.90 -10.27
C ILE A 26 4.45 -1.31 -9.82
N GLU A 27 5.46 -1.09 -10.66
CA GLU A 27 6.85 -1.45 -10.38
C GLU A 27 7.74 -0.21 -10.28
N ALA A 28 8.38 -0.04 -9.11
CA ALA A 28 9.41 0.97 -8.85
C ALA A 28 9.07 2.41 -9.30
N ALA A 29 7.79 2.78 -9.25
CA ALA A 29 7.31 4.09 -9.67
C ALA A 29 7.89 5.19 -8.78
N LEU A 30 8.34 6.29 -9.41
CA LEU A 30 8.87 7.46 -8.70
C LEU A 30 7.71 8.24 -8.06
N LEU A 31 7.82 8.56 -6.77
CA LEU A 31 6.93 9.47 -6.04
C LEU A 31 7.71 10.72 -5.60
N PRO A 32 7.78 11.76 -6.46
CA PRO A 32 8.51 12.98 -6.14
C PRO A 32 7.99 13.63 -4.86
N GLY A 33 8.91 13.99 -3.97
CA GLY A 33 8.58 14.70 -2.72
C GLY A 33 7.99 13.81 -1.62
N ALA A 34 7.92 12.49 -1.80
CA ALA A 34 7.54 11.58 -0.73
C ALA A 34 8.56 11.67 0.44
N PRO A 35 8.12 11.84 1.69
CA PRO A 35 9.02 11.92 2.82
C PRO A 35 9.68 10.56 3.08
N ALA A 36 10.94 10.58 3.52
CA ALA A 36 11.68 9.35 3.81
C ALA A 36 11.07 8.52 4.96
N LYS A 37 10.34 9.17 5.88
CA LYS A 37 9.68 8.55 7.04
C LYS A 37 8.40 9.31 7.39
N GLY A 38 7.42 8.60 7.93
CA GLY A 38 6.15 9.16 8.41
C GLY A 38 5.17 8.05 8.79
N PRO A 39 4.03 8.41 9.41
CA PRO A 39 2.97 7.45 9.69
C PRO A 39 2.31 6.95 8.40
N ILE A 40 1.83 5.71 8.41
CA ILE A 40 0.99 5.16 7.33
C ILE A 40 -0.47 5.38 7.72
N GLY A 41 -1.24 5.96 6.80
CA GLY A 41 -2.66 6.22 6.98
C GLY A 41 -3.52 5.38 6.04
N LEU A 42 -4.64 4.87 6.57
CA LEU A 42 -5.72 4.29 5.78
C LEU A 42 -6.77 5.37 5.56
N GLN A 43 -7.15 5.61 4.29
CA GLN A 43 -8.20 6.60 4.00
C GLN A 43 -9.57 5.96 4.17
N ARG A 44 -10.46 6.65 4.88
CA ARG A 44 -11.89 6.33 4.92
C ARG A 44 -12.62 7.32 4.01
N HIS A 45 -13.20 6.82 2.91
CA HIS A 45 -14.12 7.60 2.10
C HIS A 45 -15.57 7.45 2.60
N SER A 46 -16.54 8.10 1.97
CA SER A 46 -17.96 8.11 2.39
C SER A 46 -18.62 6.73 2.35
N ASP A 47 -18.06 5.81 1.57
CA ASP A 47 -18.54 4.44 1.49
C ASP A 47 -17.90 3.56 2.58
N PRO A 48 -18.68 2.70 3.25
CA PRO A 48 -18.15 1.79 4.25
C PRO A 48 -17.25 0.74 3.59
N THR A 49 -15.97 0.76 3.95
CA THR A 49 -14.98 -0.28 3.61
C THR A 49 -14.63 -1.10 4.83
N GLN A 50 -14.18 -2.33 4.62
CA GLN A 50 -13.64 -3.20 5.66
C GLN A 50 -12.16 -3.45 5.39
N ASP A 51 -11.32 -3.08 6.35
CA ASP A 51 -9.91 -3.44 6.33
C ASP A 51 -9.72 -4.78 7.04
N GLY A 52 -8.87 -5.62 6.47
CA GLY A 52 -8.43 -6.88 7.07
C GLY A 52 -7.21 -6.69 7.97
N HIS A 53 -6.22 -7.56 7.82
CA HIS A 53 -4.96 -7.43 8.54
C HIS A 53 -4.06 -6.37 7.91
N VAL A 54 -3.40 -5.58 8.75
CA VAL A 54 -2.39 -4.61 8.34
C VAL A 54 -1.10 -4.90 9.10
N CYS A 55 -0.02 -5.11 8.34
CA CYS A 55 1.31 -5.37 8.85
C CYS A 55 2.29 -4.39 8.21
N VAL A 56 3.25 -3.90 8.99
CA VAL A 56 4.31 -3.00 8.51
C VAL A 56 5.64 -3.58 8.93
N GLU A 57 6.53 -3.77 7.96
CA GLU A 57 7.87 -4.29 8.15
C GLU A 57 8.89 -3.24 7.68
N GLY A 58 9.92 -3.01 8.49
CA GLY A 58 11.01 -2.08 8.14
C GLY A 58 12.03 -2.74 7.22
N LEU A 59 12.42 -2.03 6.15
CA LEU A 59 13.47 -2.42 5.19
C LEU A 59 14.81 -1.74 5.48
#